data_AF-A0A1H1TH31-F1
#
_entry.id   AF-A0A1H1TH31-F1
#
_cell.length_a   1.000
_cell.length_b   1.000
_cell.length_c   1.000
_cell.angle_alpha   90.00
_cell.angle_beta   90.00
_cell.angle_gamma   90.00
#
_symmetry.space_group_name_H-M   'P 1'
#
loop_
_entity.id
_entity.type
_entity.pdbx_description
1 polymer ?
#
loop_
_entity_poly.entity_id
_entity_poly.type
_entity_poly.pdbx_seq_one_letter_code
_entity_poly.pdbx_strand_id
1 'polypeptide(L)'
;MYKRALLIIGLCISVLSCTSDEENPFLISPTQVGPLKKDIKINQLDSIFQGDSIVRQTSGPQEFRSTDEIKIFSEDGQALMSLEPLQEFDSTSTIGYIRILDPRYETKHGINIKSTFKEVVENYTISRIENTINSAVVFLDEINAYITIDKNQLPTNLRYDTDSKIMASQIPDDAKIKYFMIYWN
;
A
#
# COMPACT_ATOMS: atom_id res chain seq x y z
N MET A 1 -63.11 -9.63 2.00
CA MET A 1 -62.48 -10.05 0.72
C MET A 1 -61.53 -8.94 0.27
N TYR A 2 -60.25 -9.29 0.20
CA TYR A 2 -59.08 -8.63 -0.44
C TYR A 2 -59.43 -7.51 -1.45
N LYS A 3 -58.76 -6.35 -1.50
CA LYS A 3 -57.33 -6.12 -1.86
C LYS A 3 -57.03 -4.64 -1.52
N ARG A 4 -56.15 -4.28 -0.57
CA ARG A 4 -54.69 -4.08 -0.71
C ARG A 4 -54.21 -3.54 -2.06
N ALA A 5 -53.79 -2.27 -2.08
CA ALA A 5 -52.58 -1.77 -2.78
C ALA A 5 -52.46 -0.25 -2.47
N LEU A 6 -51.63 0.15 -1.51
CA LEU A 6 -50.22 0.56 -1.70
C LEU A 6 -50.08 1.88 -2.46
N LEU A 7 -49.94 2.98 -1.70
CA LEU A 7 -49.35 4.22 -2.18
C LEU A 7 -48.52 4.82 -1.03
N ILE A 8 -47.44 4.11 -0.68
CA ILE A 8 -46.32 4.65 0.09
C ILE A 8 -45.30 5.07 -0.96
N ILE A 9 -45.32 6.33 -1.37
CA ILE A 9 -44.22 6.91 -2.15
C ILE A 9 -43.07 7.10 -1.16
N GLY A 10 -42.12 6.17 -1.24
CA GLY A 10 -40.87 6.20 -0.50
C GLY A 10 -40.07 7.42 -0.92
N LEU A 11 -39.86 8.33 0.02
CA LEU A 11 -38.77 9.28 -0.04
C LEU A 11 -37.48 8.48 0.15
N CYS A 12 -36.86 8.08 -0.97
CA CYS A 12 -35.48 7.59 -0.98
C CYS A 12 -34.58 8.70 -0.46
N ILE A 13 -34.33 8.68 0.84
CA ILE A 13 -33.21 9.39 1.45
C ILE A 13 -31.96 8.67 0.97
N SER A 14 -31.41 9.10 -0.15
CA SER A 14 -30.03 8.79 -0.50
C SER A 14 -29.15 9.53 0.50
N VAL A 15 -28.83 8.87 1.61
CA VAL A 15 -27.64 9.20 2.40
C VAL A 15 -26.43 8.95 1.51
N LEU A 16 -26.06 9.97 0.74
CA LEU A 16 -24.69 10.10 0.28
C LEU A 16 -23.87 10.31 1.54
N SER A 17 -23.37 9.20 2.11
CA SER A 17 -22.29 9.29 3.10
C SER A 17 -21.10 9.91 2.39
N CYS A 18 -20.97 11.23 2.49
CA CYS A 18 -19.67 11.87 2.48
C CYS A 18 -18.98 11.46 3.79
N THR A 19 -18.45 10.24 3.84
CA THR A 19 -17.29 9.98 4.71
C THR A 19 -16.17 10.82 4.12
N SER A 20 -15.70 11.81 4.87
CA SER A 20 -14.46 12.49 4.49
C SER A 20 -13.36 11.45 4.38
N ASP A 21 -12.45 11.63 3.42
CA ASP A 21 -11.28 10.76 3.23
C ASP A 21 -10.48 10.58 4.54
N GLU A 22 -10.55 11.55 5.45
CA GLU A 22 -9.94 11.51 6.79
C GLU A 22 -10.50 10.42 7.73
N GLU A 23 -11.71 9.90 7.49
CA GLU A 23 -12.30 8.85 8.32
C GLU A 23 -12.05 7.43 7.79
N ASN A 24 -11.51 7.27 6.57
CA ASN A 24 -11.27 5.95 6.00
C ASN A 24 -10.00 5.32 6.62
N PRO A 25 -10.12 4.26 7.45
CA PRO A 25 -8.98 3.66 8.16
C PRO A 25 -8.02 2.90 7.23
N PHE A 26 -8.36 2.75 5.95
CA PHE A 26 -7.58 2.04 4.95
C PHE A 26 -7.15 2.91 3.77
N LEU A 27 -7.33 4.23 3.83
CA LEU A 27 -6.94 5.12 2.74
C LEU A 27 -5.42 5.19 2.57
N ILE A 28 -4.97 5.10 1.31
CA ILE A 28 -3.60 5.43 0.89
C ILE A 28 -3.61 6.78 0.17
N SER A 29 -2.79 7.71 0.66
CA SER A 29 -2.52 9.01 0.06
C SER A 29 -1.04 9.40 0.22
N PRO A 30 -0.56 10.48 -0.45
CA PRO A 30 0.83 10.91 -0.35
C PRO A 30 1.32 11.18 1.10
N THR A 31 0.40 11.49 2.02
CA THR A 31 0.71 11.89 3.40
C THR A 31 0.08 10.99 4.46
N GLN A 32 -0.67 9.96 4.05
CA GLN A 32 -1.42 9.09 4.96
C GLN A 32 -1.50 7.66 4.43
N VAL A 33 -1.32 6.68 5.32
CA VAL A 33 -1.61 5.27 5.07
C VAL A 33 -2.44 4.74 6.24
N GLY A 34 -3.75 4.63 6.04
CA GLY A 34 -4.71 4.35 7.10
C GLY A 34 -4.53 5.29 8.29
N PRO A 35 -4.21 4.78 9.50
CA PRO A 35 -4.01 5.63 10.67
C PRO A 35 -2.64 6.34 10.71
N LEU A 36 -1.70 5.97 9.84
CA LEU A 36 -0.37 6.57 9.79
C LEU A 36 -0.39 7.88 9.01
N LYS A 37 0.17 8.95 9.59
CA LYS A 37 0.48 10.21 8.93
C LYS A 37 1.99 10.34 8.74
N LYS A 38 2.41 11.09 7.72
CA LYS A 38 3.81 11.22 7.32
C LYS A 38 4.77 11.68 8.43
N ASP A 39 4.30 12.49 9.36
CA ASP A 39 5.07 13.09 10.46
C ASP A 39 5.11 12.26 11.74
N ILE A 40 4.44 11.09 11.75
CA ILE A 40 4.41 10.19 12.90
C ILE A 40 5.80 9.59 13.14
N LYS A 41 6.15 9.54 14.43
CA LYS A 41 7.39 8.94 14.92
C LYS A 41 7.20 7.47 15.28
N ILE A 42 8.27 6.70 15.19
CA ILE A 42 8.27 5.26 15.51
C ILE A 42 7.80 4.98 16.95
N ASN A 43 8.14 5.84 17.92
CA ASN A 43 7.70 5.71 19.31
C ASN A 43 6.21 6.00 19.55
N GLN A 44 5.47 6.49 18.55
CA GLN A 44 4.02 6.72 18.63
C GLN A 44 3.21 5.52 18.14
N LEU A 45 3.85 4.54 17.48
CA LEU A 45 3.16 3.40 16.86
C LEU A 45 2.31 2.60 17.85
N ASP A 46 2.79 2.40 19.08
CA ASP A 46 2.05 1.63 20.10
C ASP A 46 0.72 2.32 20.50
N SER A 47 0.63 3.65 20.39
CA SER A 47 -0.62 4.38 20.63
C SER A 47 -1.55 4.36 19.41
N ILE A 48 -0.99 4.31 18.20
CA ILE A 48 -1.77 4.39 16.95
C ILE A 48 -2.43 3.04 16.65
N PHE A 49 -1.67 1.97 16.84
CA PHE A 49 -2.11 0.58 16.64
C PHE A 49 -2.48 -0.05 17.97
N GLN A 50 -3.24 0.68 18.80
CA GLN A 50 -3.71 0.15 20.07
C GLN A 50 -4.64 -1.05 19.83
N GLY A 51 -4.33 -2.20 20.44
CA GLY A 51 -5.05 -3.46 20.24
C GLY A 51 -4.37 -4.38 19.23
N ASP A 52 -3.78 -3.80 18.20
CA ASP A 52 -3.02 -4.52 17.18
C ASP A 52 -1.66 -5.02 17.71
N SER A 53 -1.08 -5.99 17.00
CA SER A 53 0.21 -6.57 17.33
C SER A 53 1.33 -5.92 16.52
N ILE A 54 2.30 -5.33 17.23
CA ILE A 54 3.50 -4.73 16.64
C ILE A 54 4.71 -5.63 16.92
N VAL A 55 5.30 -6.17 15.87
CA VAL A 55 6.48 -7.04 15.95
C VAL A 55 7.71 -6.27 15.48
N ARG A 56 8.69 -6.14 16.37
CA ARG A 56 9.99 -5.52 16.10
C ARG A 56 11.07 -6.60 16.22
N GLN A 57 12.14 -6.51 15.42
CA GLN A 57 13.28 -7.42 15.58
C GLN A 57 14.02 -7.10 16.88
N THR A 58 13.70 -7.84 17.94
CA THR A 58 14.22 -7.60 19.30
C THR A 58 15.34 -8.56 19.69
N SER A 59 15.56 -9.64 18.93
CA SER A 59 16.58 -10.64 19.24
C SER A 59 17.99 -10.18 18.84
N GLY A 60 18.93 -10.34 19.76
CA GLY A 60 20.34 -10.00 19.58
C GLY A 60 20.71 -8.57 20.03
N PRO A 61 22.01 -8.29 20.24
CA PRO A 61 22.49 -6.93 20.50
C PRO A 61 22.14 -6.03 19.31
N GLN A 62 21.86 -4.75 19.57
CA GLN A 62 21.39 -3.81 18.56
C GLN A 62 22.39 -3.67 17.40
N GLU A 63 23.69 -3.80 17.70
CA GLU A 63 24.79 -3.77 16.73
C GLU A 63 24.80 -4.97 15.75
N PHE A 64 24.06 -6.04 16.06
CA PHE A 64 23.94 -7.24 15.21
C PHE A 64 22.54 -7.42 14.64
N ARG A 65 21.63 -6.46 14.82
CA ARG A 65 20.32 -6.49 14.16
C ARG A 65 20.51 -6.17 12.69
N SER A 66 19.97 -7.03 11.83
CA SER A 66 20.10 -6.92 10.38
C SER A 66 19.12 -5.94 9.74
N THR A 67 18.09 -5.53 10.48
CA THR A 67 17.05 -4.60 10.02
C THR A 67 16.29 -4.04 11.23
N ASP A 68 15.76 -2.82 11.08
CA ASP A 68 14.80 -2.22 12.01
C ASP A 68 13.36 -2.27 11.47
N GLU A 69 13.06 -3.27 10.62
CA GLU A 69 11.71 -3.53 10.10
C GLU A 69 10.73 -3.75 11.25
N ILE A 70 9.60 -3.05 11.18
CA ILE A 70 8.49 -3.14 12.11
C ILE A 70 7.30 -3.73 11.36
N LYS A 71 6.75 -4.84 11.86
CA LYS A 71 5.58 -5.49 11.26
C LYS A 71 4.34 -5.20 12.09
N ILE A 72 3.27 -4.83 11.41
CA ILE A 72 1.97 -4.55 12.03
C ILE A 72 0.99 -5.65 11.63
N PHE A 73 0.33 -6.23 12.62
CA PHE A 73 -0.73 -7.22 12.46
C PHE A 73 -1.98 -6.74 13.19
N SER A 74 -3.15 -7.00 12.63
CA SER A 74 -4.41 -6.75 13.36
C SER A 74 -4.56 -7.68 14.56
N GLU A 75 -5.51 -7.36 15.43
CA GLU A 75 -5.91 -8.20 16.59
C GLU A 75 -6.13 -9.69 16.27
N ASP A 76 -6.62 -10.01 15.07
CA ASP A 76 -6.86 -11.37 14.58
C ASP A 76 -5.62 -12.05 13.96
N GLY A 77 -4.48 -11.35 13.93
CA GLY A 77 -3.20 -11.83 13.40
C GLY A 77 -3.00 -11.64 11.89
N GLN A 78 -3.90 -10.95 11.18
CA GLN A 78 -3.69 -10.63 9.78
C GLN A 78 -2.59 -9.58 9.61
N ALA A 79 -1.63 -9.84 8.70
CA ALA A 79 -0.56 -8.88 8.41
C ALA A 79 -1.10 -7.66 7.64
N LEU A 80 -0.95 -6.47 8.21
CA LEU A 80 -1.45 -5.22 7.63
C LEU A 80 -0.39 -4.56 6.76
N MET A 81 0.80 -4.36 7.33
CA MET A 81 1.92 -3.68 6.68
C MET A 81 3.26 -3.98 7.37
N SER A 82 4.36 -3.70 6.68
CA SER A 82 5.66 -3.52 7.32
C SER A 82 6.20 -2.12 7.10
N LEU A 83 6.94 -1.61 8.08
CA LEU A 83 7.44 -0.25 8.17
C LEU A 83 8.96 -0.29 8.30
N GLU A 84 9.63 0.63 7.61
CA GLU A 84 11.05 0.89 7.79
C GLU A 84 11.23 2.35 8.24
N PRO A 85 11.90 2.60 9.38
CA PRO A 85 12.23 3.96 9.81
C PRO A 85 13.11 4.68 8.78
N LEU A 86 12.97 6.00 8.67
CA LEU A 86 13.86 6.81 7.83
C LEU A 86 15.31 6.79 8.36
N GLN A 87 15.45 6.75 9.68
CA GLN A 87 16.71 6.54 10.39
C GLN A 87 16.58 5.30 11.27
N GLU A 88 17.30 4.25 10.90
CA GLU A 88 17.33 2.99 11.65
C GLU A 88 17.80 3.23 13.08
N PHE A 89 17.22 2.48 14.02
CA PHE A 89 17.57 2.47 15.44
C PHE A 89 17.31 3.79 16.17
N ASP A 90 16.55 4.72 15.57
CA ASP A 90 16.08 5.96 16.20
C ASP A 90 14.55 5.95 16.35
N SER A 91 14.09 5.76 17.59
CA SER A 91 12.65 5.77 17.91
C SER A 91 11.95 7.12 17.67
N THR A 92 12.70 8.21 17.54
CA THR A 92 12.18 9.55 17.23
C THR A 92 12.15 9.84 15.72
N SER A 93 12.71 8.93 14.92
CA SER A 93 12.62 8.97 13.47
C SER A 93 11.18 8.83 12.99
N THR A 94 10.91 9.35 11.80
CA THR A 94 9.66 9.13 11.07
C THR A 94 9.75 7.87 10.23
N ILE A 95 8.62 7.45 9.67
CA ILE A 95 8.57 6.30 8.76
C ILE A 95 9.11 6.72 7.39
N GLY A 96 10.05 5.94 6.85
CA GLY A 96 10.62 6.15 5.52
C GLY A 96 9.95 5.30 4.45
N TYR A 97 9.66 4.04 4.74
CA TYR A 97 8.97 3.14 3.80
C TYR A 97 7.85 2.36 4.47
N ILE A 98 6.79 2.10 3.70
CA ILE A 98 5.65 1.30 4.11
C ILE A 98 5.38 0.27 3.02
N ARG A 99 5.42 -1.01 3.37
CA ARG A 99 4.96 -2.10 2.51
C ARG A 99 3.55 -2.48 2.88
N ILE A 100 2.62 -2.36 1.94
CA ILE A 100 1.23 -2.75 2.13
C ILE A 100 1.10 -4.28 1.96
N LEU A 101 0.40 -4.93 2.89
CA LEU A 101 0.19 -6.39 2.89
C LEU A 101 -1.30 -6.77 2.91
N ASP A 102 -2.17 -5.87 3.35
CA ASP A 102 -3.61 -6.09 3.40
C ASP A 102 -4.33 -5.37 2.23
N PRO A 103 -5.15 -6.08 1.44
CA PRO A 103 -5.85 -5.52 0.29
C PRO A 103 -6.96 -4.51 0.63
N ARG A 104 -7.34 -4.38 1.91
CA ARG A 104 -8.26 -3.32 2.35
C ARG A 104 -7.66 -1.94 2.16
N TYR A 105 -6.32 -1.82 2.23
CA TYR A 105 -5.63 -0.57 2.00
C TYR A 105 -5.62 -0.22 0.52
N GLU A 106 -6.27 0.89 0.18
CA GLU A 106 -6.44 1.31 -1.20
C GLU A 106 -6.31 2.82 -1.37
N THR A 107 -5.88 3.24 -2.56
CA THR A 107 -5.87 4.65 -2.90
C THR A 107 -7.28 5.18 -3.15
N LYS A 108 -7.44 6.50 -3.28
CA LYS A 108 -8.71 7.13 -3.71
C LYS A 108 -9.28 6.59 -5.04
N HIS A 109 -8.45 5.92 -5.85
CA HIS A 109 -8.84 5.30 -7.11
C HIS A 109 -9.03 3.78 -7.00
N GLY A 110 -9.03 3.22 -5.79
CA GLY A 110 -9.25 1.80 -5.53
C GLY A 110 -8.04 0.91 -5.83
N ILE A 111 -6.84 1.48 -6.00
CA ILE A 111 -5.63 0.68 -6.26
C ILE A 111 -5.12 0.10 -4.94
N ASN A 112 -4.98 -1.23 -4.90
CA ASN A 112 -4.47 -1.99 -3.77
C ASN A 112 -3.54 -3.13 -4.24
N ILE A 113 -3.05 -3.96 -3.32
CA ILE A 113 -2.10 -5.04 -3.63
C ILE A 113 -2.64 -6.14 -4.57
N LYS A 114 -3.96 -6.24 -4.77
CA LYS A 114 -4.59 -7.19 -5.70
C LYS A 114 -4.79 -6.63 -7.10
N SER A 115 -4.56 -5.33 -7.29
CA SER A 115 -4.73 -4.66 -8.57
C SER A 115 -3.77 -5.20 -9.63
N THR A 116 -4.13 -5.00 -10.90
CA THR A 116 -3.27 -5.31 -12.04
C THR A 116 -2.48 -4.09 -12.50
N PHE A 117 -1.46 -4.34 -13.32
CA PHE A 117 -0.70 -3.28 -13.97
C PHE A 117 -1.59 -2.34 -14.79
N LYS A 118 -2.57 -2.88 -15.52
CA LYS A 118 -3.55 -2.09 -16.28
C LYS A 118 -4.31 -1.10 -15.39
N GLU A 119 -4.89 -1.59 -14.29
CA GLU A 119 -5.65 -0.74 -13.37
C GLU A 119 -4.79 0.40 -12.82
N VAL A 120 -3.52 0.13 -12.55
CA VAL A 120 -2.56 1.14 -12.09
C VAL A 120 -2.32 2.22 -13.15
N VAL A 121 -2.03 1.85 -14.40
CA VAL A 121 -1.72 2.83 -15.46
C VAL A 121 -2.94 3.57 -16.00
N GLU A 122 -4.15 3.06 -15.78
CA GLU A 122 -5.39 3.76 -16.09
C GLU A 122 -5.71 4.86 -15.05
N ASN A 123 -5.17 4.76 -13.83
CA ASN A 123 -5.46 5.68 -12.74
C ASN A 123 -4.27 6.57 -12.34
N TYR A 124 -3.04 6.20 -12.70
CA TYR A 124 -1.83 6.90 -12.29
C TYR A 124 -0.79 6.99 -13.43
N THR A 125 -0.04 8.09 -13.43
CA THR A 125 1.05 8.32 -14.38
C THR A 125 2.33 7.64 -13.90
N ILE A 126 2.94 6.82 -14.76
CA ILE A 126 4.25 6.22 -14.48
C ILE A 126 5.33 7.29 -14.61
N SER A 127 6.03 7.58 -13.51
CA SER A 127 7.20 8.47 -13.52
C SER A 127 8.40 7.80 -14.17
N ARG A 128 8.68 6.55 -13.79
CA ARG A 128 9.75 5.73 -14.37
C ARG A 128 9.55 4.25 -14.07
N ILE A 129 10.26 3.43 -14.82
CA ILE A 129 10.36 1.98 -14.59
C ILE A 129 11.84 1.64 -14.45
N GLU A 130 12.20 1.04 -13.33
CA GLU A 130 13.54 0.53 -13.08
C GLU A 130 13.57 -0.99 -13.29
N ASN A 131 14.62 -1.44 -13.98
CA ASN A 131 14.84 -2.84 -14.24
C ASN A 131 15.77 -3.42 -13.16
N THR A 132 15.31 -4.43 -12.43
CA THR A 132 16.10 -5.11 -11.38
C THR A 132 16.20 -6.60 -11.69
N ILE A 133 17.09 -7.30 -10.96
CA ILE A 133 17.34 -8.75 -11.13
C ILE A 133 16.03 -9.56 -11.13
N ASN A 134 15.11 -9.24 -10.23
CA ASN A 134 13.91 -10.06 -10.01
C ASN A 134 12.59 -9.35 -10.34
N SER A 135 12.60 -8.04 -10.59
CA SER A 135 11.37 -7.26 -10.80
C SER A 135 11.57 -6.09 -11.77
N ALA A 136 10.47 -5.65 -12.37
CA ALA A 136 10.34 -4.26 -12.82
C ALA A 136 9.74 -3.43 -11.69
N VAL A 137 10.39 -2.34 -11.31
CA VAL A 137 9.90 -1.41 -10.28
C VAL A 137 9.26 -0.21 -10.99
N VAL A 138 7.97 -0.02 -10.81
CA VAL A 138 7.18 1.03 -11.48
C VAL A 138 6.86 2.11 -10.45
N PHE A 139 7.37 3.31 -10.67
CA PHE A 139 7.21 4.43 -9.74
C PHE A 139 6.05 5.34 -10.14
N LEU A 140 5.29 5.75 -9.12
CA LEU A 140 4.08 6.56 -9.17
C LEU A 140 4.28 7.75 -8.22
N ASP A 141 5.10 8.73 -8.64
CA ASP A 141 5.57 9.78 -7.72
C ASP A 141 4.42 10.68 -7.21
N GLU A 142 3.31 10.77 -7.96
CA GLU A 142 2.14 11.57 -7.55
C GLU A 142 1.48 11.09 -6.25
N ILE A 143 1.68 9.83 -5.88
CA ILE A 143 1.21 9.24 -4.62
C ILE A 143 2.35 8.79 -3.70
N ASN A 144 3.59 9.18 -4.01
CA ASN A 144 4.80 8.71 -3.32
C ASN A 144 4.84 7.18 -3.19
N ALA A 145 4.53 6.47 -4.29
CA ALA A 145 4.47 5.02 -4.28
C ALA A 145 5.28 4.38 -5.40
N TYR A 146 5.58 3.10 -5.23
CA TYR A 146 6.00 2.24 -6.32
C TYR A 146 5.41 0.84 -6.16
N ILE A 147 5.18 0.19 -7.29
CA ILE A 147 4.82 -1.22 -7.34
C ILE A 147 5.97 -2.02 -7.95
N THR A 148 6.04 -3.30 -7.60
CA THR A 148 6.95 -4.22 -8.28
C THR A 148 6.16 -5.26 -9.06
N ILE A 149 6.60 -5.54 -10.28
CA ILE A 149 6.08 -6.63 -11.11
C ILE A 149 7.18 -7.68 -11.22
N ASP A 150 6.86 -8.92 -10.86
CA ASP A 150 7.81 -10.03 -10.93
C ASP A 150 8.29 -10.25 -12.37
N LYS A 151 9.60 -10.45 -12.56
CA LYS A 151 10.20 -10.72 -13.89
C LYS A 151 9.53 -11.88 -14.61
N ASN A 152 9.03 -12.90 -13.88
CA ASN A 152 8.36 -14.05 -14.49
C ASN A 152 7.05 -13.68 -15.20
N GLN A 153 6.46 -12.52 -14.91
CA GLN A 153 5.26 -12.01 -15.58
C GLN A 153 5.60 -11.20 -16.85
N LEU A 154 6.86 -10.88 -17.10
CA LEU A 154 7.28 -10.14 -18.29
C LEU A 154 7.55 -11.07 -19.49
N PRO A 155 7.60 -10.52 -20.72
CA PRO A 155 8.09 -11.23 -21.89
C PRO A 155 9.47 -11.86 -21.67
N THR A 156 9.71 -13.05 -22.25
CA THR A 156 10.91 -13.86 -22.01
C THR A 156 12.23 -13.09 -22.21
N ASN A 157 12.29 -12.22 -23.21
CA ASN A 157 13.47 -11.41 -23.50
C ASN A 157 13.84 -10.41 -22.39
N LEU A 158 12.89 -10.05 -21.52
CA LEU A 158 13.11 -9.16 -20.38
C LEU A 158 13.37 -9.92 -19.08
N ARG A 159 13.11 -11.24 -19.00
CA ARG A 159 13.16 -11.99 -17.73
C ARG A 159 14.57 -12.12 -17.14
N TYR A 160 15.57 -12.17 -18.00
CA TYR A 160 16.96 -12.43 -17.62
C TYR A 160 17.88 -11.24 -17.90
N ASP A 161 17.29 -10.08 -18.21
CA ASP A 161 17.99 -8.86 -18.57
C ASP A 161 17.70 -7.76 -17.54
N THR A 162 18.76 -7.16 -17.01
CA THR A 162 18.71 -6.04 -16.05
C THR A 162 19.12 -4.71 -16.66
N ASP A 163 19.72 -4.72 -17.85
CA ASP A 163 20.37 -3.54 -18.42
C ASP A 163 19.42 -2.76 -19.33
N SER A 164 18.56 -3.47 -20.08
CA SER A 164 17.62 -2.78 -20.96
C SER A 164 16.55 -2.04 -20.17
N LYS A 165 16.20 -0.86 -20.70
CA LYS A 165 15.04 -0.11 -20.25
C LYS A 165 13.75 -0.88 -20.59
N ILE A 166 12.91 -1.09 -19.58
CA ILE A 166 11.57 -1.65 -19.75
C ILE A 166 10.61 -0.51 -20.08
N MET A 167 9.82 -0.68 -21.15
CA MET A 167 8.71 0.22 -21.49
C MET A 167 7.41 -0.28 -20.87
N ALA A 168 6.52 0.63 -20.48
CA ALA A 168 5.21 0.29 -19.92
C ALA A 168 4.41 -0.64 -20.85
N SER A 169 4.47 -0.41 -22.16
CA SER A 169 3.79 -1.24 -23.17
C SER A 169 4.31 -2.67 -23.29
N GLN A 170 5.43 -3.00 -22.65
CA GLN A 170 6.00 -4.36 -22.60
C GLN A 170 5.57 -5.13 -21.35
N ILE A 171 4.95 -4.47 -20.38
CA ILE A 171 4.41 -5.11 -19.18
C ILE A 171 2.98 -5.54 -19.49
N PRO A 172 2.62 -6.83 -19.33
CA PRO A 172 1.25 -7.28 -19.58
C PRO A 172 0.23 -6.59 -18.68
N ASP A 173 -0.93 -6.26 -19.24
CA ASP A 173 -2.04 -5.60 -18.55
C ASP A 173 -2.53 -6.35 -17.31
N ASP A 174 -2.51 -7.68 -17.36
CA ASP A 174 -2.96 -8.57 -16.29
C ASP A 174 -1.88 -8.89 -15.25
N ALA A 175 -0.65 -8.37 -15.44
CA ALA A 175 0.45 -8.58 -14.51
C ALA A 175 0.07 -8.11 -13.11
N LYS A 176 0.33 -8.97 -12.12
CA LYS A 176 -0.01 -8.77 -10.71
C LYS A 176 1.09 -8.02 -9.99
N ILE A 177 0.66 -7.10 -9.12
CA ILE A 177 1.54 -6.43 -8.17
C ILE A 177 2.15 -7.47 -7.22
N LYS A 178 3.48 -7.52 -7.17
CA LYS A 178 4.22 -8.33 -6.21
C LYS A 178 4.36 -7.60 -4.88
N TYR A 179 4.82 -6.34 -4.91
CA TYR A 179 4.87 -5.44 -3.76
C TYR A 179 4.24 -4.10 -4.10
N PHE A 180 3.52 -3.53 -3.14
CA PHE A 180 3.04 -2.16 -3.18
C PHE A 180 3.68 -1.40 -2.02
N MET A 181 4.47 -0.39 -2.36
CA MET A 181 5.33 0.32 -1.44
C MET A 181 4.99 1.81 -1.47
N ILE A 182 4.89 2.42 -0.30
CA ILE A 182 4.83 3.87 -0.12
C ILE A 182 6.19 4.31 0.45
N TYR A 183 6.67 5.47 0.02
CA TYR A 183 7.91 6.04 0.52
C TYR A 183 7.68 7.49 0.96
N TRP A 184 8.27 7.87 2.09
CA TRP A 184 8.17 9.19 2.67
C TRP A 184 9.56 9.75 2.91
N ASN A 185 9.81 10.97 2.41
CA ASN A 185 11.01 11.75 2.67
C ASN A 185 10.88 12.59 3.94
#